data_AF-A0AAU9XD83-F1
#
_entry.id   AF-A0AAU9XD83-F1
#
_cell.length_a   1.000
_cell.length_b   1.000
_cell.length_c   1.000
_cell.angle_alpha   90.00
_cell.angle_beta   90.00
_cell.angle_gamma   90.00
#
_symmetry.space_group_name_H-M   'P 1'
#
loop_
_entity.id
_entity.type
_entity.pdbx_description
1 polymer ?
#
loop_
_entity_poly.entity_id
_entity_poly.type
_entity_poly.pdbx_seq_one_letter_code
_entity_poly.pdbx_strand_id
1 'polypeptide(L)'
;MVPEGSCEELDKRNAESHNVTIVEAKKLHGFQNPNDWLYFLPKGLTTDIVIGVGERLCKMAQIFKELHHCKSIFVGCDSFEESFSRDAELRDAQAKMEDECLGKSNVQPMMQMADLPVAVGPKIADTLSVSLSRQGKEVFKLTPGILSEFADVTQTLCDREKFRILMAGHGHPRYFYKEELEIVAKAVAGLKDRSYQIILVGAAKGEHRGFIEKFHECGVPKHQLIIRSPPKDEEEMKRWLCEADLAIAPSGEQGFGMFGLIALSSGLPILVHGASGLGEALTDVPGGLSSIVESEDVTVWSKAIKKVRNKVRESTA
;
A
#
# COMPACT_ATOMS: atom_id res chain seq x y z
N MET A 1 4.91 4.60 -20.13
CA MET A 1 5.14 3.52 -21.12
C MET A 1 4.62 2.22 -20.52
N VAL A 2 3.96 1.37 -21.29
CA VAL A 2 3.35 0.11 -20.81
C VAL A 2 3.60 -1.03 -21.81
N PRO A 3 3.57 -2.31 -21.41
CA PRO A 3 3.66 -3.41 -22.38
C PRO A 3 2.52 -3.37 -23.40
N GLU A 4 2.78 -3.70 -24.65
CA GLU A 4 1.76 -3.78 -25.70
C GLU A 4 0.57 -4.66 -25.27
N GLY A 5 -0.65 -4.11 -25.36
CA GLY A 5 -1.89 -4.82 -25.01
C GLY A 5 -2.17 -4.93 -23.51
N SER A 6 -1.40 -4.26 -22.64
CA SER A 6 -1.63 -4.28 -21.18
C SER A 6 -2.62 -3.22 -20.67
N CYS A 7 -2.95 -2.21 -21.46
CA CYS A 7 -3.91 -1.16 -21.11
C CYS A 7 -5.19 -1.29 -21.92
N GLU A 8 -6.32 -1.19 -21.25
CA GLU A 8 -7.63 -1.13 -21.89
C GLU A 8 -7.88 0.27 -22.48
N GLU A 9 -8.86 0.36 -23.38
CA GLU A 9 -9.24 1.64 -24.00
C GLU A 9 -9.76 2.65 -22.97
N LEU A 10 -10.28 2.16 -21.84
CA LEU A 10 -10.69 3.01 -20.72
C LEU A 10 -9.48 3.61 -20.00
N ASP A 11 -8.42 2.82 -19.78
CA ASP A 11 -7.17 3.29 -19.16
C ASP A 11 -6.50 4.38 -20.04
N LYS A 12 -6.50 4.17 -21.36
CA LYS A 12 -5.95 5.14 -22.33
C LYS A 12 -6.70 6.47 -22.30
N ARG A 13 -8.04 6.42 -22.29
CA ARG A 13 -8.89 7.63 -22.18
C ARG A 13 -8.73 8.34 -20.84
N ASN A 14 -8.61 7.58 -19.75
CA ASN A 14 -8.35 8.17 -18.43
C ASN A 14 -7.00 8.90 -18.39
N ALA A 15 -5.93 8.26 -18.90
CA ALA A 15 -4.63 8.91 -19.02
C ALA A 15 -4.68 10.18 -19.88
N GLU A 16 -5.34 10.12 -21.04
CA GLU A 16 -5.52 11.28 -21.92
C GLU A 16 -6.27 12.44 -21.22
N SER A 17 -7.28 12.15 -20.40
CA SER A 17 -8.01 13.17 -19.62
C SER A 17 -7.13 13.90 -18.59
N HIS A 18 -6.00 13.29 -18.20
CA HIS A 18 -4.98 13.88 -17.33
C HIS A 18 -3.76 14.42 -18.11
N ASN A 19 -3.87 14.58 -19.43
CA ASN A 19 -2.78 14.95 -20.34
C ASN A 19 -1.59 13.98 -20.29
N VAL A 20 -1.85 12.70 -20.02
CA VAL A 20 -0.85 11.64 -20.03
C VAL A 20 -1.00 10.81 -21.30
N THR A 21 0.06 10.76 -22.10
CA THR A 21 0.11 9.88 -23.28
C THR A 21 0.67 8.52 -22.89
N ILE A 22 -0.14 7.47 -23.06
CA ILE A 22 0.34 6.09 -22.92
C ILE A 22 1.06 5.69 -24.21
N VAL A 23 2.33 5.31 -24.07
CA VAL A 23 3.15 4.73 -25.14
C VAL A 23 3.33 3.24 -24.87
N GLU A 24 3.00 2.40 -25.86
CA GLU A 24 3.13 0.95 -25.76
C GLU A 24 4.52 0.47 -26.25
N ALA A 25 5.16 -0.37 -25.43
CA ALA A 25 6.40 -1.04 -25.77
C ALA A 25 6.10 -2.31 -26.57
N LYS A 26 6.67 -2.41 -27.77
CA LYS A 26 6.42 -3.53 -28.70
C LYS A 26 6.76 -4.87 -28.07
N LYS A 27 5.91 -5.86 -28.30
CA LYS A 27 6.15 -7.24 -27.89
C LYS A 27 7.47 -7.78 -28.43
N LEU A 28 8.30 -8.31 -27.55
CA LEU A 28 9.56 -8.95 -27.91
C LEU A 28 9.40 -10.48 -27.90
N HIS A 29 9.63 -11.11 -29.06
CA HIS A 29 9.62 -12.56 -29.18
C HIS A 29 10.78 -13.17 -28.35
N GLY A 30 10.47 -14.20 -27.55
CA GLY A 30 11.43 -14.87 -26.67
C GLY A 30 11.44 -14.34 -25.23
N PHE A 31 10.82 -13.19 -24.95
CA PHE A 31 10.63 -12.68 -23.60
C PHE A 31 9.26 -13.12 -23.06
N GLN A 32 9.26 -13.88 -21.97
CA GLN A 32 8.02 -14.40 -21.37
C GLN A 32 7.29 -13.35 -20.53
N ASN A 33 8.03 -12.47 -19.82
CA ASN A 33 7.43 -11.42 -19.00
C ASN A 33 7.17 -10.16 -19.84
N PRO A 34 5.92 -9.67 -19.97
CA PRO A 34 5.61 -8.47 -20.74
C PRO A 34 6.36 -7.21 -20.26
N ASN A 35 6.68 -7.15 -18.98
CA ASN A 35 7.43 -6.03 -18.41
C ASN A 35 8.87 -5.95 -18.93
N ASP A 36 9.45 -7.06 -19.42
CA ASP A 36 10.80 -7.01 -20.00
C ASP A 36 10.82 -6.23 -21.32
N TRP A 37 9.67 -6.05 -21.96
CA TRP A 37 9.57 -5.20 -23.15
C TRP A 37 9.84 -3.72 -22.81
N LEU A 38 9.62 -3.33 -21.55
CA LEU A 38 9.87 -1.98 -21.06
C LEU A 38 11.35 -1.63 -20.94
N TYR A 39 12.28 -2.56 -21.15
CA TYR A 39 13.72 -2.23 -21.25
C TYR A 39 14.08 -1.52 -22.56
N PHE A 40 13.17 -1.50 -23.53
CA PHE A 40 13.46 -1.01 -24.88
C PHE A 40 12.52 0.14 -25.24
N LEU A 41 13.09 1.35 -25.37
CA LEU A 41 12.32 2.53 -25.76
C LEU A 41 11.82 2.44 -27.21
N PRO A 42 10.55 2.79 -27.46
CA PRO A 42 10.03 2.92 -28.81
C PRO A 42 10.83 3.93 -29.64
N LYS A 43 11.07 3.60 -30.91
CA LYS A 43 11.82 4.46 -31.83
C LYS A 43 11.16 5.83 -31.96
N GLY A 44 11.94 6.90 -31.78
CA GLY A 44 11.48 8.29 -31.92
C GLY A 44 10.99 8.93 -30.62
N LEU A 45 10.90 8.18 -29.50
CA LEU A 45 10.63 8.77 -28.20
C LEU A 45 11.91 9.48 -27.69
N THR A 46 11.82 10.79 -27.52
CA THR A 46 12.85 11.60 -26.86
C THR A 46 12.40 11.85 -25.41
N THR A 47 13.35 11.85 -24.49
CA THR A 47 13.07 11.87 -23.05
C THR A 47 14.02 12.84 -22.38
N ASP A 48 13.49 13.92 -21.81
CA ASP A 48 14.28 14.85 -21.00
C ASP A 48 14.45 14.34 -19.56
N ILE A 49 13.40 13.71 -19.03
CA ILE A 49 13.34 13.19 -17.66
C ILE A 49 12.74 11.78 -17.67
N VAL A 50 13.37 10.86 -16.95
CA VAL A 50 12.82 9.53 -16.65
C VAL A 50 12.47 9.43 -15.17
N ILE A 51 11.28 8.91 -14.88
CA ILE A 51 10.82 8.68 -13.51
C ILE A 51 10.70 7.18 -13.27
N GLY A 52 11.41 6.67 -12.25
CA GLY A 52 11.29 5.30 -11.78
C GLY A 52 10.65 5.26 -10.40
N VAL A 53 9.65 4.41 -10.19
CA VAL A 53 8.97 4.23 -8.89
C VAL A 53 9.18 2.80 -8.40
N GLY A 54 9.68 2.65 -7.17
CA GLY A 54 10.00 1.34 -6.62
C GLY A 54 11.22 0.69 -7.28
N GLU A 55 11.61 -0.48 -6.81
CA GLU A 55 12.89 -1.09 -7.22
C GLU A 55 12.92 -1.45 -8.70
N ARG A 56 11.85 -2.05 -9.21
CA ARG A 56 11.83 -2.57 -10.58
C ARG A 56 11.89 -1.47 -11.64
N LEU A 57 11.03 -0.46 -11.51
CA LEU A 57 10.98 0.63 -12.50
C LEU A 57 12.20 1.55 -12.37
N CYS A 58 12.80 1.69 -11.17
CA CYS A 58 14.08 2.39 -11.03
C CYS A 58 15.21 1.70 -11.82
N LYS A 59 15.29 0.37 -11.81
CA LYS A 59 16.27 -0.38 -12.64
C LYS A 59 16.09 -0.11 -14.13
N MET A 60 14.84 -0.08 -14.60
CA MET A 60 14.54 0.25 -16.00
C MET A 60 14.88 1.71 -16.32
N ALA A 61 14.50 2.64 -15.45
CA ALA A 61 14.76 4.07 -15.62
C ALA A 61 16.27 4.38 -15.62
N GLN A 62 17.08 3.65 -14.85
CA GLN A 62 18.53 3.75 -14.89
C GLN A 62 19.10 3.45 -16.28
N ILE A 63 18.62 2.40 -16.94
CA ILE A 63 19.08 2.06 -18.30
C ILE A 63 18.76 3.19 -19.28
N PHE A 64 17.59 3.82 -19.15
CA PHE A 64 17.21 4.95 -19.99
C PHE A 64 18.02 6.20 -19.74
N LYS A 65 18.36 6.48 -18.47
CA LYS A 65 19.30 7.55 -18.14
C LYS A 65 20.62 7.40 -18.89
N GLU A 66 21.20 6.19 -18.88
CA GLU A 66 22.49 5.94 -19.52
C GLU A 66 22.41 5.99 -21.05
N LEU A 67 21.36 5.43 -21.64
CA LEU A 67 21.21 5.36 -23.10
C LEU A 67 20.77 6.68 -23.76
N HIS A 68 19.96 7.47 -23.06
CA HIS A 68 19.35 8.68 -23.61
C HIS A 68 19.88 9.97 -22.99
N HIS A 69 20.83 9.87 -22.05
CA HIS A 69 21.42 11.00 -21.34
C HIS A 69 20.39 11.95 -20.71
N CYS A 70 19.25 11.40 -20.27
CA CYS A 70 18.18 12.15 -19.63
C CYS A 70 18.41 12.32 -18.12
N LYS A 71 17.66 13.23 -17.49
CA LYS A 71 17.65 13.38 -16.03
C LYS A 71 16.80 12.31 -15.39
N SER A 72 17.17 11.82 -14.21
CA SER A 72 16.41 10.80 -13.50
C SER A 72 15.84 11.24 -12.17
N ILE A 73 14.55 10.96 -11.97
CA ILE A 73 13.85 11.07 -10.69
C ILE A 73 13.53 9.65 -10.24
N PHE A 74 14.12 9.20 -9.14
CA PHE A 74 13.83 7.88 -8.60
C PHE A 74 13.06 8.01 -7.30
N VAL A 75 11.93 7.32 -7.22
CA VAL A 75 11.00 7.38 -6.10
C VAL A 75 11.13 6.10 -5.29
N GLY A 76 11.67 6.23 -4.08
CA GLY A 76 11.72 5.17 -3.07
C GLY A 76 10.38 5.06 -2.36
N CYS A 77 9.71 3.92 -2.54
CA CYS A 77 8.48 3.54 -1.87
C CYS A 77 8.56 2.07 -1.41
N ASP A 78 7.66 1.68 -0.52
CA ASP A 78 7.52 0.28 -0.12
C ASP A 78 6.85 -0.58 -1.19
N SER A 79 7.06 -1.89 -1.11
CA SER A 79 6.42 -2.90 -1.96
C SER A 79 4.90 -3.04 -1.77
N PHE A 80 4.31 -2.28 -0.83
CA PHE A 80 2.89 -2.40 -0.48
C PHE A 80 1.95 -2.14 -1.67
N GLU A 81 2.26 -1.17 -2.54
CA GLU A 81 1.45 -0.89 -3.74
C GLU A 81 1.38 -2.09 -4.68
N GLU A 82 2.43 -2.91 -4.73
CA GLU A 82 2.53 -4.04 -5.64
C GLU A 82 1.73 -5.26 -5.14
N SER A 83 1.36 -5.30 -3.84
CA SER A 83 0.52 -6.38 -3.29
C SER A 83 -0.96 -6.28 -3.61
N PHE A 84 -1.43 -5.08 -3.97
CA PHE A 84 -2.75 -4.86 -4.56
C PHE A 84 -2.73 -4.89 -6.09
N SER A 85 -1.58 -5.17 -6.71
CA SER A 85 -1.47 -5.29 -8.18
C SER A 85 -2.47 -6.30 -8.72
N ARG A 86 -3.11 -5.96 -9.84
CA ARG A 86 -4.06 -6.86 -10.54
C ARG A 86 -3.36 -8.08 -11.15
N ASP A 87 -2.04 -8.00 -11.35
CA ASP A 87 -1.23 -9.05 -11.95
C ASP A 87 -0.80 -10.08 -10.90
N ALA A 88 -1.42 -11.26 -10.96
CA ALA A 88 -1.11 -12.37 -10.06
C ALA A 88 0.31 -12.90 -10.23
N GLU A 89 0.87 -12.87 -11.44
CA GLU A 89 2.24 -13.30 -11.70
C GLU A 89 3.23 -12.29 -11.14
N LEU A 90 2.92 -10.99 -11.21
CA LEU A 90 3.70 -9.92 -10.58
C LEU A 90 3.75 -10.10 -9.06
N ARG A 91 2.60 -10.37 -8.43
CA ARG A 91 2.50 -10.63 -6.99
C ARG A 91 3.29 -11.88 -6.58
N ASP A 92 3.17 -12.98 -7.31
CA ASP A 92 3.85 -14.24 -6.99
C ASP A 92 5.37 -14.15 -7.24
N ALA A 93 5.80 -13.49 -8.31
CA ALA A 93 7.22 -13.26 -8.60
C ALA A 93 7.86 -12.37 -7.53
N GLN A 94 7.12 -11.39 -7.03
CA GLN A 94 7.59 -10.49 -5.99
C GLN A 94 7.63 -11.14 -4.62
N ALA A 95 6.62 -11.95 -4.26
CA ALA A 95 6.69 -12.78 -3.08
C ALA A 95 7.96 -13.66 -3.11
N LYS A 96 8.30 -14.26 -4.25
CA LYS A 96 9.57 -15.02 -4.38
C LYS A 96 10.80 -14.12 -4.25
N MET A 97 10.80 -12.95 -4.86
CA MET A 97 11.92 -12.00 -4.79
C MET A 97 12.16 -11.49 -3.36
N GLU A 98 11.10 -11.21 -2.59
CA GLU A 98 11.21 -10.83 -1.18
C GLU A 98 11.73 -11.97 -0.29
N ASP A 99 11.42 -13.23 -0.64
CA ASP A 99 11.93 -14.43 0.02
C ASP A 99 13.44 -14.64 -0.27
N GLU A 100 13.86 -14.39 -1.51
CA GLU A 100 15.26 -14.50 -1.95
C GLU A 100 16.12 -13.33 -1.49
N CYS A 101 15.54 -12.14 -1.32
CA CYS A 101 16.27 -10.90 -0.98
C CYS A 101 16.23 -10.54 0.51
N LEU A 102 15.84 -11.45 1.41
CA LEU A 102 15.82 -11.26 2.88
C LEU A 102 16.96 -10.32 3.38
N GLY A 103 16.65 -9.04 3.52
CA GLY A 103 17.52 -8.02 4.11
C GLY A 103 18.41 -7.18 3.17
N LYS A 104 18.36 -7.32 1.83
CA LYS A 104 19.16 -6.47 0.91
C LYS A 104 18.26 -5.60 0.03
N SER A 105 17.81 -4.47 0.59
CA SER A 105 17.15 -3.43 -0.20
C SER A 105 18.15 -2.79 -1.17
N ASN A 106 17.99 -3.03 -2.47
CA ASN A 106 18.78 -2.37 -3.51
C ASN A 106 18.38 -0.91 -3.73
N VAL A 107 17.35 -0.43 -3.00
CA VAL A 107 16.83 0.94 -3.10
C VAL A 107 17.94 1.96 -2.86
N GLN A 108 18.83 1.71 -1.89
CA GLN A 108 19.91 2.65 -1.57
C GLN A 108 20.89 2.89 -2.73
N PRO A 109 21.55 1.88 -3.34
CA PRO A 109 22.37 2.08 -4.53
C PRO A 109 21.64 2.78 -5.68
N MET A 110 20.35 2.50 -5.89
CA MET A 110 19.57 3.16 -6.94
C MET A 110 19.38 4.65 -6.66
N MET A 111 18.98 5.02 -5.45
CA MET A 111 18.80 6.43 -5.08
C MET A 111 20.10 7.23 -5.23
N GLN A 112 21.26 6.59 -5.04
CA GLN A 112 22.56 7.22 -5.29
C GLN A 112 22.79 7.57 -6.77
N MET A 113 22.17 6.87 -7.71
CA MET A 113 22.29 7.15 -9.14
C MET A 113 21.27 8.18 -9.64
N ALA A 114 20.23 8.48 -8.86
CA ALA A 114 19.21 9.46 -9.23
C ALA A 114 19.80 10.87 -9.36
N ASP A 115 19.36 11.66 -10.36
CA ASP A 115 19.59 13.11 -10.33
C ASP A 115 18.77 13.76 -9.19
N LEU A 116 17.55 13.26 -8.96
CA LEU A 116 16.71 13.63 -7.83
C LEU A 116 16.16 12.36 -7.14
N PRO A 117 16.69 11.99 -5.96
CA PRO A 117 16.09 10.96 -5.13
C PRO A 117 14.85 11.51 -4.41
N VAL A 118 13.73 10.80 -4.53
CA VAL A 118 12.45 11.14 -3.90
C VAL A 118 12.09 10.05 -2.91
N ALA A 119 11.69 10.42 -1.71
CA ALA A 119 11.22 9.50 -0.68
C ALA A 119 9.73 9.71 -0.43
N VAL A 120 8.96 8.62 -0.45
CA VAL A 120 7.52 8.66 -0.14
C VAL A 120 7.31 8.63 1.37
N GLY A 121 7.02 9.79 1.94
CA GLY A 121 6.72 9.97 3.36
C GLY A 121 7.94 10.28 4.24
N PRO A 122 7.68 10.70 5.49
CA PRO A 122 8.72 11.10 6.44
C PRO A 122 9.69 9.96 6.78
N LYS A 123 9.17 8.76 7.05
CA LYS A 123 9.96 7.59 7.43
C LYS A 123 11.01 7.16 6.40
N ILE A 124 10.59 7.05 5.14
CA ILE A 124 11.51 6.71 4.04
C ILE A 124 12.49 7.87 3.82
N ALA A 125 12.04 9.11 3.95
CA ALA A 125 12.90 10.29 3.79
C ALA A 125 14.01 10.35 4.83
N ASP A 126 13.71 10.07 6.11
CA ASP A 126 14.72 10.00 7.17
C ASP A 126 15.79 8.93 6.86
N THR A 127 15.33 7.72 6.55
CA THR A 127 16.21 6.58 6.22
C THR A 127 17.12 6.88 5.02
N LEU A 128 16.56 7.44 3.93
CA LEU A 128 17.33 7.77 2.73
C LEU A 128 18.25 8.97 2.93
N SER A 129 17.81 10.00 3.67
CA SER A 129 18.62 11.20 3.93
C SER A 129 19.88 10.85 4.71
N VAL A 130 19.78 9.99 5.73
CA VAL A 130 20.95 9.51 6.48
C VAL A 130 21.93 8.80 5.55
N SER A 131 21.45 7.92 4.68
CA SER A 131 22.31 7.16 3.75
C SER A 131 22.97 8.05 2.69
N LEU A 132 22.23 9.00 2.12
CA LEU A 132 22.66 9.83 0.98
C LEU A 132 23.40 11.11 1.38
N SER A 133 23.24 11.56 2.63
CA SER A 133 23.98 12.71 3.17
C SER A 133 25.50 12.54 3.07
N ARG A 134 26.00 11.31 3.23
CA ARG A 134 27.42 10.96 3.07
C ARG A 134 27.97 11.26 1.67
N GLN A 135 27.09 11.42 0.69
CA GLN A 135 27.42 11.70 -0.71
C GLN A 135 27.02 13.12 -1.13
N GLY A 136 26.57 13.96 -0.19
CA GLY A 136 26.14 15.33 -0.46
C GLY A 136 24.86 15.44 -1.29
N LYS A 137 24.03 14.38 -1.32
CA LYS A 137 22.74 14.39 -2.03
C LYS A 137 21.60 14.70 -1.08
N GLU A 138 20.75 15.63 -1.51
CA GLU A 138 19.49 15.95 -0.83
C GLU A 138 18.37 15.03 -1.35
N VAL A 139 17.54 14.56 -0.42
CA VAL A 139 16.37 13.73 -0.72
C VAL A 139 15.12 14.59 -0.68
N PHE A 140 14.34 14.55 -1.75
CA PHE A 140 13.06 15.23 -1.79
C PHE A 140 12.02 14.39 -1.04
N LYS A 141 11.52 14.91 0.09
CA LYS A 141 10.43 14.28 0.84
C LYS A 141 9.09 14.58 0.15
N LEU A 142 8.50 13.58 -0.49
CA LEU A 142 7.15 13.62 -1.03
C LEU A 142 6.18 12.99 -0.04
N THR A 143 5.27 13.77 0.54
CA THR A 143 4.18 13.22 1.36
C THR A 143 2.92 13.11 0.49
N PRO A 144 2.40 11.89 0.24
CA PRO A 144 1.16 11.70 -0.50
C PRO A 144 -0.01 12.50 0.10
N GLY A 145 -0.80 13.13 -0.76
CA GLY A 145 -2.02 13.84 -0.40
C GLY A 145 -3.25 12.92 -0.36
N ILE A 146 -4.41 13.49 -0.05
CA ILE A 146 -5.71 12.78 -0.16
C ILE A 146 -5.95 12.38 -1.61
N LEU A 147 -6.36 11.13 -1.80
CA LEU A 147 -6.65 10.52 -3.09
C LEU A 147 -8.07 10.88 -3.53
N SER A 148 -8.19 11.74 -4.55
CA SER A 148 -9.48 12.22 -5.08
C SER A 148 -10.34 11.10 -5.66
N GLU A 149 -9.70 10.01 -6.09
CA GLU A 149 -10.32 8.81 -6.63
C GLU A 149 -11.27 8.16 -5.61
N PHE A 150 -11.03 8.35 -4.30
CA PHE A 150 -11.87 7.80 -3.24
C PHE A 150 -12.76 8.85 -2.56
N ALA A 151 -12.76 10.09 -3.03
CA ALA A 151 -13.52 11.18 -2.41
C ALA A 151 -15.04 11.08 -2.62
N ASP A 152 -15.48 10.30 -3.62
CA ASP A 152 -16.89 10.01 -3.92
C ASP A 152 -17.48 8.91 -3.02
N VAL A 153 -16.65 8.26 -2.20
CA VAL A 153 -17.09 7.22 -1.27
C VAL A 153 -17.92 7.83 -0.15
N THR A 154 -19.21 7.49 -0.12
CA THR A 154 -20.12 7.93 0.94
C THR A 154 -20.10 6.95 2.11
N GLN A 155 -19.43 7.33 3.20
CA GLN A 155 -19.48 6.56 4.45
C GLN A 155 -20.85 6.67 5.09
N THR A 156 -21.59 5.57 5.14
CA THR A 156 -22.86 5.50 5.87
C THR A 156 -22.58 5.10 7.32
N LEU A 157 -22.58 6.10 8.21
CA LEU A 157 -22.63 5.90 9.66
C LEU A 157 -24.02 5.38 10.05
N CYS A 158 -24.36 4.17 9.65
CA CYS A 158 -25.55 3.49 10.17
C CYS A 158 -25.14 2.72 11.42
N ASP A 159 -26.01 2.70 12.45
CA ASP A 159 -25.87 1.79 13.59
C ASP A 159 -26.06 0.35 13.11
N ARG A 160 -24.99 -0.21 12.56
CA ARG A 160 -24.92 -1.58 12.06
C ARG A 160 -24.77 -2.49 13.27
N GLU A 161 -25.51 -3.60 13.28
CA GLU A 161 -25.42 -4.62 14.33
C GLU A 161 -23.98 -5.13 14.50
N LYS A 162 -23.24 -5.23 13.38
CA LYS A 162 -21.83 -5.62 13.35
C LYS A 162 -20.92 -4.43 13.08
N PHE A 163 -19.84 -4.33 13.86
CA PHE A 163 -18.75 -3.36 13.67
C PHE A 163 -17.61 -4.03 12.88
N ARG A 164 -17.39 -3.59 11.65
CA ARG A 164 -16.48 -4.18 10.67
C ARG A 164 -15.15 -3.44 10.61
N ILE A 165 -14.08 -4.19 10.84
CA ILE A 165 -12.70 -3.71 10.85
C ILE A 165 -12.02 -4.21 9.59
N LEU A 166 -11.60 -3.30 8.71
CA LEU A 166 -10.92 -3.59 7.46
C LEU A 166 -9.39 -3.57 7.67
N MET A 167 -8.70 -4.59 7.18
CA MET A 167 -7.25 -4.68 7.19
C MET A 167 -6.73 -5.22 5.86
N ALA A 168 -5.57 -4.73 5.44
CA ALA A 168 -4.84 -5.28 4.30
C ALA A 168 -3.92 -6.43 4.73
N GLY A 169 -4.00 -7.53 4.00
CA GLY A 169 -3.04 -8.63 4.04
C GLY A 169 -2.11 -8.58 2.83
N HIS A 170 -0.83 -8.85 3.05
CA HIS A 170 0.21 -8.80 2.03
C HIS A 170 0.29 -10.10 1.22
N GLY A 171 -0.83 -10.56 0.65
CA GLY A 171 -0.88 -11.76 -0.20
C GLY A 171 -0.80 -13.08 0.56
N HIS A 172 0.27 -13.32 1.31
CA HIS A 172 0.60 -14.63 1.90
C HIS A 172 0.59 -14.60 3.44
N PRO A 173 0.12 -15.65 4.15
CA PRO A 173 0.01 -15.69 5.61
C PRO A 173 1.36 -15.65 6.34
N ARG A 174 2.47 -15.83 5.61
CA ARG A 174 3.83 -15.70 6.18
C ARG A 174 4.12 -14.29 6.69
N TYR A 175 3.49 -13.28 6.09
CA TYR A 175 3.64 -11.89 6.50
C TYR A 175 2.73 -11.51 7.67
N PHE A 176 1.89 -12.43 8.15
CA PHE A 176 0.89 -12.14 9.19
C PHE A 176 1.49 -11.47 10.44
N TYR A 177 2.65 -11.95 10.89
CA TYR A 177 3.35 -11.38 12.05
C TYR A 177 4.20 -10.16 11.71
N LYS A 178 4.75 -10.08 10.49
CA LYS A 178 5.52 -8.92 10.02
C LYS A 178 4.62 -7.68 9.87
N GLU A 179 3.42 -7.90 9.37
CA GLU A 179 2.37 -6.88 9.24
C GLU A 179 1.61 -6.65 10.56
N GLU A 180 2.02 -7.28 11.66
CA GLU A 180 1.45 -7.12 13.00
C GLU A 180 -0.07 -7.36 13.06
N LEU A 181 -0.60 -8.20 12.15
CA LEU A 181 -2.04 -8.50 12.08
C LEU A 181 -2.53 -9.25 13.32
N GLU A 182 -1.64 -9.95 14.01
CA GLU A 182 -1.93 -10.65 15.26
C GLU A 182 -2.29 -9.68 16.39
N ILE A 183 -1.76 -8.46 16.38
CA ILE A 183 -2.07 -7.45 17.41
C ILE A 183 -3.55 -7.11 17.33
N VAL A 184 -4.05 -6.83 16.13
CA VAL A 184 -5.47 -6.54 15.90
C VAL A 184 -6.33 -7.77 16.15
N ALA A 185 -5.90 -8.95 15.69
CA ALA A 185 -6.62 -10.20 15.91
C ALA A 185 -6.83 -10.48 17.41
N LYS A 186 -5.76 -10.41 18.20
CA LYS A 186 -5.80 -10.59 19.66
C LYS A 186 -6.60 -9.48 20.34
N ALA A 187 -6.50 -8.24 19.84
CA ALA A 187 -7.21 -7.10 20.40
C ALA A 187 -8.73 -7.27 20.24
N VAL A 188 -9.18 -7.71 19.07
CA VAL A 188 -10.59 -8.00 18.77
C VAL A 188 -11.09 -9.22 19.56
N ALA A 189 -10.31 -10.32 19.56
CA ALA A 189 -10.66 -11.51 20.33
C ALA A 189 -10.79 -11.21 21.84
N GLY A 190 -9.89 -10.36 22.38
CA GLY A 190 -9.90 -9.90 23.76
C GLY A 190 -11.11 -9.06 24.15
N LEU A 191 -11.83 -8.47 23.18
CA LEU A 191 -13.09 -7.75 23.44
C LEU A 191 -14.21 -8.69 23.88
N LYS A 192 -14.12 -9.99 23.54
CA LYS A 192 -15.14 -11.01 23.83
C LYS A 192 -16.55 -10.62 23.39
N ASP A 193 -16.63 -9.87 22.30
CA ASP A 193 -17.89 -9.35 21.74
C ASP A 193 -18.03 -9.83 20.29
N ARG A 194 -19.12 -10.56 20.03
CA ARG A 194 -19.41 -11.20 18.73
C ARG A 194 -19.84 -10.23 17.64
N SER A 195 -20.14 -8.98 18.00
CA SER A 195 -20.52 -7.94 17.05
C SER A 195 -19.32 -7.36 16.30
N TYR A 196 -18.08 -7.59 16.73
CA TYR A 196 -16.90 -7.22 15.95
C TYR A 196 -16.65 -8.23 14.84
N GLN A 197 -16.31 -7.75 13.65
CA GLN A 197 -15.97 -8.57 12.50
C GLN A 197 -14.71 -8.02 11.81
N ILE A 198 -13.74 -8.88 11.53
CA ILE A 198 -12.53 -8.55 10.77
C ILE A 198 -12.76 -8.89 9.30
N ILE A 199 -12.44 -7.95 8.42
CA ILE A 199 -12.37 -8.14 6.98
C ILE A 199 -10.90 -8.00 6.58
N LEU A 200 -10.24 -9.11 6.27
CA LEU A 200 -8.92 -9.11 5.65
C LEU A 200 -9.08 -9.04 4.13
N VAL A 201 -8.47 -8.06 3.49
CA VAL A 201 -8.39 -7.94 2.01
C VAL A 201 -6.99 -8.25 1.53
N GLY A 202 -6.82 -8.63 0.26
CA GLY A 202 -5.50 -8.84 -0.33
C GLY A 202 -4.91 -10.25 -0.18
N ALA A 203 -5.70 -11.26 0.23
CA ALA A 203 -5.22 -12.64 0.31
C ALA A 203 -5.02 -13.27 -1.09
N ALA A 204 -3.80 -13.71 -1.39
CA ALA A 204 -3.45 -14.35 -2.66
C ALA A 204 -4.28 -15.63 -2.89
N LYS A 205 -4.36 -16.04 -4.15
CA LYS A 205 -5.16 -17.22 -4.54
C LYS A 205 -4.59 -18.47 -3.87
N GLY A 206 -5.42 -19.17 -3.10
CA GLY A 206 -5.02 -20.37 -2.35
C GLY A 206 -4.63 -20.10 -0.89
N GLU A 207 -4.39 -18.84 -0.51
CA GLU A 207 -3.85 -18.49 0.80
C GLU A 207 -4.89 -18.26 1.91
N HIS A 208 -6.18 -18.30 1.55
CA HIS A 208 -7.29 -18.04 2.47
C HIS A 208 -7.23 -18.94 3.71
N ARG A 209 -6.93 -20.23 3.53
CA ARG A 209 -6.89 -21.19 4.63
C ARG A 209 -5.80 -20.85 5.65
N GLY A 210 -4.61 -20.46 5.20
CA GLY A 210 -3.51 -20.14 6.10
C GLY A 210 -3.80 -18.89 6.94
N PHE A 211 -4.45 -17.87 6.37
CA PHE A 211 -4.92 -16.73 7.15
C PHE A 211 -6.00 -17.12 8.17
N ILE A 212 -6.99 -17.96 7.79
CA ILE A 212 -8.00 -18.46 8.74
C ILE A 212 -7.33 -19.16 9.93
N GLU A 213 -6.34 -20.00 9.68
CA GLU A 213 -5.57 -20.69 10.72
C GLU A 213 -4.85 -19.70 11.64
N LYS A 214 -4.14 -18.70 11.08
CA LYS A 214 -3.45 -17.65 11.87
C LYS A 214 -4.39 -16.80 12.73
N PHE A 215 -5.52 -16.36 12.19
CA PHE A 215 -6.51 -15.61 12.97
C PHE A 215 -7.15 -16.47 14.06
N HIS A 216 -7.39 -17.75 13.78
CA HIS A 216 -7.91 -18.70 14.76
C HIS A 216 -6.91 -18.97 15.89
N GLU A 217 -5.61 -19.08 15.59
CA GLU A 217 -4.52 -19.15 16.59
C GLU A 217 -4.54 -17.93 17.52
N CYS A 218 -4.94 -16.75 17.02
CA CYS A 218 -5.10 -15.53 17.80
C CYS A 218 -6.43 -15.44 18.58
N GLY A 219 -7.27 -16.47 18.51
CA GLY A 219 -8.55 -16.54 19.23
C GLY A 219 -9.73 -15.87 18.50
N VAL A 220 -9.58 -15.48 17.23
CA VAL A 220 -10.69 -14.94 16.43
C VAL A 220 -11.54 -16.09 15.88
N PRO A 221 -12.83 -16.20 16.24
CA PRO A 221 -13.73 -17.21 15.70
C PRO A 221 -13.95 -17.03 14.20
N LYS A 222 -14.11 -18.14 13.46
CA LYS A 222 -14.34 -18.12 12.00
C LYS A 222 -15.52 -17.24 11.56
N HIS A 223 -16.58 -17.13 12.36
CA HIS A 223 -17.76 -16.32 12.03
C HIS A 223 -17.52 -14.80 12.18
N GLN A 224 -16.44 -14.40 12.86
CA GLN A 224 -16.00 -13.01 12.99
C GLN A 224 -14.94 -12.64 11.95
N LEU A 225 -14.61 -13.53 11.01
CA LEU A 225 -13.57 -13.32 10.01
C LEU A 225 -14.13 -13.44 8.59
N ILE A 226 -13.83 -12.45 7.76
CA ILE A 226 -14.04 -12.46 6.31
C ILE A 226 -12.68 -12.28 5.65
N ILE A 227 -12.36 -13.13 4.68
CA ILE A 227 -11.14 -13.03 3.89
C ILE A 227 -11.50 -12.82 2.42
N ARG A 228 -10.92 -11.78 1.83
CA ARG A 228 -11.07 -11.42 0.43
C ARG A 228 -9.73 -11.47 -0.26
N SER A 229 -9.76 -11.91 -1.50
CA SER A 229 -8.62 -11.71 -2.40
C SER A 229 -8.45 -10.24 -2.75
N PRO A 230 -7.33 -9.84 -3.40
CA PRO A 230 -7.16 -8.47 -3.88
C PRO A 230 -8.36 -8.00 -4.73
N PRO A 231 -8.71 -6.70 -4.68
CA PRO A 231 -9.84 -6.16 -5.43
C PRO A 231 -9.57 -6.27 -6.93
N LYS A 232 -10.63 -6.49 -7.69
CA LYS A 232 -10.57 -6.54 -9.16
C LYS A 232 -10.32 -5.16 -9.76
N ASP A 233 -10.93 -4.15 -9.17
CA ASP A 233 -10.93 -2.76 -9.63
C ASP A 233 -11.10 -1.79 -8.44
N GLU A 234 -10.97 -0.50 -8.74
CA GLU A 234 -11.16 0.59 -7.78
C GLU A 234 -12.57 0.59 -7.18
N GLU A 235 -13.60 0.31 -7.99
CA GLU A 235 -15.00 0.28 -7.56
C GLU A 235 -15.28 -0.83 -6.53
N GLU A 236 -14.62 -1.98 -6.65
CA GLU A 236 -14.65 -3.01 -5.63
C GLU A 236 -13.97 -2.57 -4.33
N MET A 237 -12.85 -1.85 -4.40
CA MET A 237 -12.21 -1.27 -3.22
C MET A 237 -13.12 -0.23 -2.54
N LYS A 238 -13.75 0.67 -3.31
CA LYS A 238 -14.73 1.65 -2.81
C LYS A 238 -15.89 0.97 -2.07
N ARG A 239 -16.45 -0.10 -2.64
CA ARG A 239 -17.51 -0.89 -1.98
C ARG A 239 -17.04 -1.47 -0.64
N TRP A 240 -15.81 -1.99 -0.57
CA TRP A 240 -15.27 -2.54 0.68
C TRP A 240 -15.03 -1.46 1.74
N LEU A 241 -14.58 -0.28 1.33
CA LEU A 241 -14.43 0.87 2.21
C LEU A 241 -15.79 1.29 2.80
N CYS A 242 -16.86 1.33 2.01
CA CYS A 242 -18.24 1.58 2.48
C CYS A 242 -18.80 0.51 3.44
N GLU A 243 -18.32 -0.73 3.31
CA GLU A 243 -18.77 -1.85 4.15
C GLU A 243 -18.12 -1.85 5.53
N ALA A 244 -16.98 -1.18 5.69
CA ALA A 244 -16.23 -1.10 6.93
C ALA A 244 -16.68 0.07 7.80
N ASP A 245 -16.41 -0.03 9.10
CA ASP A 245 -16.64 1.06 10.07
C ASP A 245 -15.31 1.62 10.60
N LEU A 246 -14.22 0.88 10.39
CA LEU A 246 -12.85 1.24 10.78
C LEU A 246 -11.87 0.51 9.87
N ALA A 247 -10.83 1.20 9.40
CA ALA A 247 -9.64 0.56 8.82
C ALA A 247 -8.47 0.59 9.81
N ILE A 248 -7.68 -0.49 9.84
CA ILE A 248 -6.50 -0.58 10.70
C ILE A 248 -5.27 -0.95 9.89
N ALA A 249 -4.19 -0.20 10.10
CA ALA A 249 -2.85 -0.52 9.62
C ALA A 249 -1.90 -0.62 10.84
N PRO A 250 -1.72 -1.83 11.42
CA PRO A 250 -1.11 -1.95 12.74
C PRO A 250 0.41 -2.01 12.72
N SER A 251 1.04 -2.25 11.57
CA SER A 251 2.49 -2.43 11.51
C SER A 251 3.24 -1.11 11.59
N GLY A 252 4.20 -1.06 12.52
CA GLY A 252 5.18 0.01 12.57
C GLY A 252 6.13 -0.01 11.39
N GLU A 253 6.34 -1.14 10.71
CA GLU A 253 7.34 -1.25 9.63
C GLU A 253 6.91 -0.60 8.30
N GLN A 254 5.65 -0.16 8.18
CA GLN A 254 5.14 0.47 6.96
C GLN A 254 5.87 1.78 6.64
N GLY A 255 6.48 1.84 5.46
CA GLY A 255 7.24 2.99 4.94
C GLY A 255 6.38 4.21 4.71
N PHE A 256 5.21 4.07 4.08
CA PHE A 256 4.15 5.09 4.16
C PHE A 256 2.85 4.52 4.72
N GLY A 257 2.31 3.43 4.18
CA GLY A 257 1.00 2.90 4.63
C GLY A 257 -0.15 3.38 3.74
N MET A 258 -0.01 3.13 2.43
CA MET A 258 -0.99 3.55 1.40
C MET A 258 -2.41 3.03 1.64
N PHE A 259 -2.58 1.85 2.23
CA PHE A 259 -3.91 1.37 2.61
C PHE A 259 -4.61 2.27 3.62
N GLY A 260 -3.87 2.77 4.63
CA GLY A 260 -4.39 3.75 5.57
C GLY A 260 -4.76 5.07 4.88
N LEU A 261 -3.96 5.51 3.90
CA LEU A 261 -4.26 6.72 3.12
C LEU A 261 -5.51 6.54 2.25
N ILE A 262 -5.68 5.39 1.59
CA ILE A 262 -6.87 5.07 0.79
C ILE A 262 -8.12 5.10 1.68
N ALA A 263 -8.06 4.43 2.84
CA ALA A 263 -9.16 4.46 3.79
C ALA A 263 -9.49 5.87 4.28
N LEU A 264 -8.47 6.63 4.67
CA LEU A 264 -8.62 8.03 5.09
C LEU A 264 -9.24 8.89 3.99
N SER A 265 -8.80 8.72 2.74
CA SER A 265 -9.29 9.48 1.58
C SER A 265 -10.77 9.20 1.31
N SER A 266 -11.25 8.01 1.66
CA SER A 266 -12.67 7.64 1.60
C SER A 266 -13.52 8.11 2.77
N GLY A 267 -12.93 8.84 3.73
CA GLY A 267 -13.61 9.27 4.96
C GLY A 267 -13.82 8.16 6.00
N LEU A 268 -13.32 6.94 5.77
CA LEU A 268 -13.38 5.83 6.72
C LEU A 268 -12.44 6.14 7.91
N PRO A 269 -12.91 6.08 9.16
CA PRO A 269 -12.02 6.19 10.32
C PRO A 269 -10.86 5.21 10.22
N ILE A 270 -9.66 5.69 10.58
CA ILE A 270 -8.44 4.87 10.57
C ILE A 270 -7.81 4.80 11.96
N LEU A 271 -7.17 3.67 12.25
CA LEU A 271 -6.15 3.54 13.29
C LEU A 271 -4.86 3.02 12.65
N VAL A 272 -3.77 3.74 12.85
CA VAL A 272 -2.45 3.39 12.31
C VAL A 272 -1.40 3.37 13.42
N HIS A 273 -0.37 2.55 13.27
CA HIS A 273 0.75 2.57 14.21
C HIS A 273 1.53 3.87 14.11
N GLY A 274 1.94 4.45 15.24
CA GLY A 274 2.65 5.73 15.26
C GLY A 274 4.01 5.73 14.57
N ALA A 275 4.71 4.59 14.57
CA ALA A 275 5.98 4.43 13.87
C ALA A 275 5.86 4.13 12.36
N SER A 276 4.64 4.06 11.81
CA SER A 276 4.44 3.96 10.35
C SER A 276 4.64 5.33 9.69
N GLY A 277 4.98 5.37 8.40
CA GLY A 277 5.16 6.66 7.71
C GLY A 277 3.90 7.53 7.65
N LEU A 278 2.71 6.93 7.58
CA LEU A 278 1.43 7.65 7.67
C LEU A 278 1.16 8.08 9.10
N GLY A 279 1.50 7.26 10.09
CA GLY A 279 1.46 7.64 11.51
C GLY A 279 2.30 8.89 11.78
N GLU A 280 3.56 8.89 11.33
CA GLU A 280 4.45 10.05 11.40
C GLU A 280 3.85 11.26 10.68
N ALA A 281 3.34 11.09 9.45
CA ALA A 281 2.74 12.20 8.69
C ALA A 281 1.49 12.79 9.38
N LEU A 282 0.71 11.96 10.08
CA LEU A 282 -0.49 12.40 10.81
C LEU A 282 -0.17 13.19 12.08
N THR A 283 1.06 13.14 12.60
CA THR A 283 1.44 13.95 13.78
C THR A 283 1.36 15.44 13.50
N ASP A 284 1.62 15.86 12.27
CA ASP A 284 1.56 17.26 11.81
C ASP A 284 0.15 17.68 11.35
N VAL A 285 -0.82 16.76 11.31
CA VAL A 285 -2.19 17.02 10.84
C VAL A 285 -3.11 17.33 12.02
N PRO A 286 -3.87 18.44 12.01
CA PRO A 286 -4.87 18.74 13.03
C PRO A 286 -5.85 17.57 13.23
N GLY A 287 -5.91 17.03 14.45
CA GLY A 287 -6.76 15.88 14.79
C GLY A 287 -6.17 14.50 14.42
N GLY A 288 -5.04 14.45 13.72
CA GLY A 288 -4.38 13.22 13.27
C GLY A 288 -3.96 12.30 14.41
N LEU A 289 -3.55 12.85 15.57
CA LEU A 289 -3.23 12.08 16.78
C LEU A 289 -4.36 11.16 17.24
N SER A 290 -5.62 11.45 16.91
CA SER A 290 -6.75 10.60 17.29
C SER A 290 -6.83 9.27 16.51
N SER A 291 -6.07 9.18 15.41
CA SER A 291 -5.94 8.01 14.55
C SER A 291 -4.64 7.24 14.79
N ILE A 292 -3.78 7.68 15.71
CA ILE A 292 -2.48 7.05 15.96
C ILE A 292 -2.54 6.17 17.21
N VAL A 293 -1.93 4.98 17.11
CA VAL A 293 -1.68 4.09 18.25
C VAL A 293 -0.16 3.89 18.38
N GLU A 294 0.45 4.49 19.40
CA GLU A 294 1.89 4.39 19.68
C GLU A 294 2.19 3.23 20.63
N SER A 295 1.79 2.01 20.25
CA SER A 295 2.01 0.84 21.10
C SER A 295 1.85 -0.47 20.35
N GLU A 296 2.66 -1.46 20.70
CA GLU A 296 2.48 -2.86 20.31
C GLU A 296 1.59 -3.63 21.31
N ASP A 297 1.12 -2.98 22.39
CA ASP A 297 0.28 -3.60 23.41
C ASP A 297 -1.15 -3.80 22.89
N VAL A 298 -1.55 -5.06 22.80
CA VAL A 298 -2.90 -5.52 22.44
C VAL A 298 -4.00 -4.79 23.21
N THR A 299 -3.79 -4.49 24.49
CA THR A 299 -4.79 -3.81 25.32
C THR A 299 -4.99 -2.34 24.94
N VAL A 300 -3.96 -1.68 24.43
CA VAL A 300 -4.04 -0.31 23.92
C VAL A 300 -4.84 -0.31 22.61
N TRP A 301 -4.56 -1.26 21.71
CA TRP A 301 -5.34 -1.45 20.49
C TRP A 301 -6.81 -1.77 20.77
N SER A 302 -7.11 -2.66 21.71
CA SER A 302 -8.49 -2.96 22.14
C SER A 302 -9.24 -1.70 22.61
N LYS A 303 -8.57 -0.83 23.37
CA LYS A 303 -9.15 0.45 23.85
C LYS A 303 -9.38 1.42 22.69
N ALA A 304 -8.42 1.54 21.78
CA ALA A 304 -8.53 2.40 20.60
C ALA A 304 -9.72 1.98 19.70
N ILE A 305 -9.83 0.68 19.39
CA ILE A 305 -10.94 0.12 18.61
C ILE A 305 -12.30 0.43 19.27
N LYS A 306 -12.42 0.18 20.59
CA LYS A 306 -13.63 0.50 21.35
C LYS A 306 -13.98 1.99 21.31
N LYS A 307 -12.98 2.86 21.42
CA LYS A 307 -13.16 4.32 21.39
C LYS A 307 -13.75 4.77 20.05
N VAL A 308 -13.25 4.24 18.93
CA VAL A 308 -13.78 4.56 17.60
C VAL A 308 -15.25 4.11 17.49
N ARG A 309 -15.56 2.87 17.90
CA ARG A 309 -16.93 2.36 17.87
C ARG A 309 -17.91 3.21 18.69
N ASN A 310 -17.50 3.68 19.87
CA ASN A 310 -18.36 4.49 20.72
C ASN A 310 -18.64 5.88 20.11
N LYS A 311 -17.65 6.50 19.46
CA LYS A 311 -17.84 7.77 18.76
C LYS A 311 -18.86 7.67 17.62
N VAL A 312 -18.82 6.58 16.85
CA VAL A 312 -19.79 6.32 15.78
C VAL A 312 -21.21 6.32 16.35
N ARG A 313 -21.42 5.66 17.49
CA ARG A 313 -22.73 5.59 18.16
C ARG A 313 -23.23 6.93 18.69
N GLU A 314 -22.34 7.74 19.25
CA GLU A 314 -22.67 9.09 19.74
C GLU A 314 -23.03 10.05 18.61
N SER A 315 -22.45 9.88 17.42
CA SER A 315 -22.78 10.70 16.24
C SER A 315 -24.10 10.32 15.56
N THR A 316 -24.69 9.16 15.91
CA THR A 316 -25.92 8.62 15.30
C THR A 316 -27.14 8.63 16.24
N ALA A 317 -26.95 9.00 17.52
CA ALA A 317 -27.99 9.09 18.54
C ALA A 317 -28.49 10.53 18.70
#